data_AF-A0A0N0V122-F1
#
_entry.id   AF-A0A0N0V122-F1
#
_cell.length_a   1.000
_cell.length_b   1.000
_cell.length_c   1.000
_cell.angle_alpha   90.00
_cell.angle_beta   90.00
_cell.angle_gamma   90.00
#
_symmetry.space_group_name_H-M   'P 1'
#
loop_
_entity.id
_entity.type
_entity.pdbx_description
1 polymer ?
#
loop_
_entity_poly.entity_id
_entity_poly.type
_entity_poly.pdbx_seq_one_letter_code
_entity_poly.pdbx_strand_id
1 'polypeptide(L)'
;MQNLQSDPVRKIKLNLLRKKIFTFDQLISMLKCSVRSGRNKLKEWQAYSSYNKNGSYYTLPPVPHFDKNGLWQHKDAYFSQNRSLKNTIVFIVNRSSSGLSGSQIGDILKLSPRSFLHHFRRTPGIQREKHG
;
A
#
# COMPACT_ATOMS: atom_id res chain seq x y z
N MET A 1 -13.80 28.72 24.49
CA MET A 1 -13.87 27.25 24.32
C MET A 1 -14.53 26.99 22.97
N GLN A 2 -13.76 26.57 21.95
CA GLN A 2 -14.27 26.43 20.59
C GLN A 2 -15.19 25.21 20.47
N ASN A 3 -16.32 25.44 19.80
CA ASN A 3 -17.50 24.60 19.66
C ASN A 3 -17.17 23.26 18.97
N LEU A 4 -17.47 22.13 19.61
CA LEU A 4 -17.43 20.77 19.03
C LEU A 4 -18.62 20.55 18.07
N GLN A 5 -18.65 21.30 16.97
CA GLN A 5 -19.51 20.99 15.82
C GLN A 5 -18.74 20.01 14.92
N SER A 6 -19.34 18.88 14.54
CA SER A 6 -18.65 17.79 13.86
C SER A 6 -18.04 18.24 12.52
N ASP A 7 -16.71 18.40 12.47
CA ASP A 7 -15.97 18.69 11.24
C ASP A 7 -16.35 17.67 10.14
N PRO A 8 -16.91 18.11 8.99
CA PRO A 8 -17.26 17.24 7.88
C PRO A 8 -16.12 16.32 7.44
N VAL A 9 -14.88 16.80 7.52
CA VAL A 9 -13.67 16.02 7.19
C VAL A 9 -13.47 14.88 8.19
N ARG A 10 -13.71 15.12 9.48
CA ARG A 10 -13.70 14.08 10.52
C ARG A 10 -14.74 13.01 10.26
N LYS A 11 -15.98 13.39 9.91
CA LYS A 11 -17.06 12.43 9.60
C LYS A 11 -16.71 11.56 8.38
N ILE A 12 -16.15 12.16 7.34
CA ILE A 12 -15.65 11.45 6.15
C ILE A 12 -14.55 10.46 6.55
N LYS A 13 -13.56 10.89 7.33
CA LYS A 13 -12.47 10.01 7.79
C LYS A 13 -13.00 8.81 8.58
N LEU A 14 -13.97 9.01 9.47
CA LEU A 14 -14.63 7.92 10.21
C LEU A 14 -15.38 6.95 9.29
N ASN A 15 -16.04 7.45 8.24
CA ASN A 15 -16.69 6.58 7.25
C ASN A 15 -15.67 5.72 6.49
N LEU A 16 -14.55 6.32 6.08
CA LEU A 16 -13.46 5.60 5.39
C LEU A 16 -12.83 4.52 6.28
N LEU A 17 -12.63 4.80 7.58
CA LEU A 17 -12.16 3.81 8.55
C LEU A 17 -13.09 2.59 8.61
N ARG A 18 -14.41 2.80 8.59
CA ARG A 18 -15.41 1.71 8.57
C ARG A 18 -15.39 0.92 7.26
N LYS A 19 -15.21 1.59 6.12
CA LYS A 19 -15.10 0.94 4.79
C LYS A 19 -13.83 0.11 4.63
N LYS A 20 -12.80 0.36 5.44
CA LYS A 20 -11.45 -0.22 5.40
C LYS A 20 -10.62 0.18 4.18
N ILE A 21 -11.18 0.06 2.98
CA ILE A 21 -10.54 0.47 1.72
C ILE A 21 -11.46 1.39 0.92
N PHE A 22 -10.87 2.28 0.10
CA PHE A 22 -11.59 3.21 -0.76
C PHE A 22 -10.75 3.57 -2.00
N THR A 23 -11.39 4.09 -3.05
CA THR A 23 -10.70 4.59 -4.25
C THR A 23 -10.45 6.09 -4.17
N PHE A 24 -9.56 6.60 -5.03
CA PHE A 24 -9.30 8.04 -5.10
C PHE A 24 -10.56 8.84 -5.50
N ASP A 25 -11.35 8.33 -6.44
CA ASP A 25 -12.59 8.97 -6.90
C ASP A 25 -13.63 9.07 -5.78
N GLN A 26 -13.75 8.01 -4.96
CA GLN A 26 -14.62 8.03 -3.78
C GLN A 26 -14.16 9.10 -2.78
N LEU A 27 -12.84 9.25 -2.57
CA LEU A 27 -12.30 10.27 -1.67
C LEU A 27 -12.63 11.69 -2.15
N ILE A 28 -12.33 12.03 -3.40
CA ILE A 28 -12.55 13.39 -3.92
C ILE A 28 -14.04 13.72 -4.02
N SER A 29 -14.88 12.73 -4.33
CA SER A 29 -16.35 12.88 -4.34
C SER A 29 -16.88 13.18 -2.94
N MET A 30 -16.43 12.44 -1.92
CA MET A 30 -16.84 12.67 -0.52
C MET A 30 -16.35 14.02 0.02
N LEU A 31 -15.10 14.40 -0.29
CA LEU A 31 -14.51 15.67 0.13
C LEU A 31 -14.97 16.87 -0.71
N LYS A 32 -15.61 16.63 -1.86
CA LYS A 32 -15.97 17.65 -2.86
C LYS A 32 -14.79 18.56 -3.21
N CYS A 33 -13.63 17.96 -3.48
CA CYS A 33 -12.38 18.69 -3.68
C CYS A 33 -11.70 18.38 -5.03
N SER A 34 -10.75 19.22 -5.41
CA SER A 34 -9.91 18.97 -6.58
C SER A 34 -9.01 17.74 -6.39
N VAL A 35 -8.50 17.19 -7.51
CA VAL A 35 -7.52 16.11 -7.52
C VAL A 35 -6.27 16.47 -6.70
N ARG A 36 -5.77 17.72 -6.81
CA ARG A 36 -4.60 18.18 -6.05
C ARG A 36 -4.88 18.14 -4.54
N SER A 37 -6.03 18.67 -4.12
CA SER A 37 -6.44 18.66 -2.70
C SER A 37 -6.66 17.25 -2.17
N GLY A 38 -7.24 16.35 -2.98
CA GLY A 38 -7.38 14.94 -2.62
C GLY A 38 -6.05 14.24 -2.38
N ARG A 39 -5.06 14.46 -3.27
CA ARG A 39 -3.70 13.92 -3.09
C ARG A 39 -3.00 14.47 -1.86
N ASN A 40 -3.13 15.79 -1.62
CA ASN A 40 -2.62 16.41 -0.40
C ASN A 40 -3.25 15.77 0.85
N LYS A 41 -4.56 15.49 0.82
CA LYS A 41 -5.26 14.86 1.93
C LYS A 41 -4.80 13.42 2.19
N LEU A 42 -4.57 12.61 1.14
CA LEU A 42 -3.98 11.28 1.28
C LEU A 42 -2.60 11.33 1.94
N LYS A 43 -1.76 12.30 1.54
CA LYS A 43 -0.42 12.51 2.13
C LYS A 43 -0.52 12.93 3.60
N GLU A 44 -1.38 13.89 3.92
CA GLU A 44 -1.65 14.35 5.28
C GLU A 44 -2.12 13.21 6.19
N TRP A 45 -3.01 12.35 5.68
CA TRP A 45 -3.52 11.19 6.40
C TRP A 45 -2.58 9.98 6.37
N GLN A 46 -1.44 10.09 5.69
CA GLN A 46 -0.46 9.02 5.52
C GLN A 46 -1.04 7.72 4.97
N ALA A 47 -2.09 7.81 4.15
CA ALA A 47 -2.79 6.67 3.60
C ALA A 47 -1.84 5.72 2.85
N TYR A 48 -2.09 4.42 2.96
CA TYR A 48 -1.39 3.42 2.18
C TYR A 48 -2.14 3.20 0.87
N SER A 49 -1.43 3.18 -0.26
CA SER A 49 -1.96 2.72 -1.54
C SER A 49 -1.74 1.23 -1.70
N SER A 50 -2.62 0.55 -2.44
CA SER A 50 -2.38 -0.84 -2.82
C SER A 50 -1.15 -0.95 -3.71
N TYR A 51 -0.35 -2.01 -3.56
CA TYR A 51 0.76 -2.28 -4.48
C TYR A 51 0.30 -3.08 -5.70
N ASN A 52 -0.91 -3.65 -5.66
CA ASN A 52 -1.57 -4.28 -6.78
C ASN A 52 -2.68 -3.37 -7.33
N LYS A 53 -3.34 -3.82 -8.41
CA LYS A 53 -4.45 -3.08 -9.05
C LYS A 53 -4.07 -1.64 -9.41
N ASN A 54 -2.85 -1.44 -9.90
CA ASN A 54 -2.32 -0.12 -10.28
C ASN A 54 -2.40 0.95 -9.18
N GLY A 55 -2.42 0.56 -7.91
CA GLY A 55 -2.54 1.50 -6.79
C GLY A 55 -3.91 2.18 -6.66
N SER A 56 -4.96 1.59 -7.24
CA SER A 56 -6.31 2.17 -7.25
C SER A 56 -7.01 2.18 -5.90
N TYR A 57 -6.54 1.42 -4.91
CA TYR A 57 -7.13 1.35 -3.59
C TYR A 57 -6.26 2.01 -2.52
N TYR A 58 -6.91 2.61 -1.54
CA TYR A 58 -6.29 3.28 -0.41
C TYR A 58 -6.86 2.77 0.91
N THR A 59 -6.05 2.81 1.96
CA THR A 59 -6.48 2.54 3.33
C THR A 59 -5.81 3.50 4.31
N LEU A 60 -6.48 3.78 5.43
CA LEU A 60 -5.97 4.69 6.47
C LEU A 60 -5.11 3.91 7.48
N PRO A 61 -4.08 4.53 8.09
CA PRO A 61 -3.13 3.83 8.94
C PRO A 61 -3.69 2.96 10.09
N PRO A 62 -4.81 3.32 10.76
CA PRO A 62 -5.38 2.47 11.81
C PRO A 62 -6.05 1.17 11.33
N VAL A 63 -6.26 1.01 10.03
CA VAL A 63 -7.00 -0.12 9.44
C VAL A 63 -6.16 -1.37 9.20
N PRO A 64 -5.01 -1.31 8.49
CA PRO A 64 -4.27 -2.51 8.15
C PRO A 64 -3.66 -3.17 9.39
N HIS A 65 -3.84 -4.48 9.50
CA HIS A 65 -3.10 -5.32 10.42
C HIS A 65 -2.04 -6.07 9.62
N PHE A 66 -0.85 -5.48 9.52
CA PHE A 66 0.24 -6.03 8.72
C PHE A 66 0.79 -7.31 9.35
N ASP A 67 1.04 -8.31 8.52
CA ASP A 67 1.63 -9.58 8.93
C ASP A 67 3.15 -9.46 9.18
N LYS A 68 3.81 -10.59 9.47
CA LYS A 68 5.25 -10.64 9.71
C LYS A 68 6.10 -10.11 8.53
N ASN A 69 5.57 -10.10 7.32
CA ASN A 69 6.24 -9.58 6.12
C ASN A 69 5.89 -8.10 5.86
N GLY A 70 5.11 -7.47 6.74
CA GLY A 70 4.64 -6.10 6.56
C GLY A 70 3.52 -6.01 5.53
N LEU A 71 2.80 -7.09 5.23
CA LEU A 71 1.77 -7.17 4.21
C LEU A 71 0.39 -7.24 4.84
N TRP A 72 -0.58 -6.58 4.21
CA TRP A 72 -1.98 -6.69 4.58
C TRP A 72 -2.82 -6.85 3.31
N GLN A 73 -3.68 -7.87 3.31
CA GLN A 73 -4.63 -8.11 2.24
C GLN A 73 -6.05 -7.80 2.72
N HIS A 74 -6.80 -7.06 1.91
CA HIS A 74 -8.23 -6.92 2.09
C HIS A 74 -8.93 -7.17 0.75
N LYS A 75 -9.67 -8.28 0.67
CA LYS A 75 -10.27 -8.76 -0.59
C LYS A 75 -9.19 -8.91 -1.67
N ASP A 76 -9.32 -8.21 -2.79
CA ASP A 76 -8.40 -8.21 -3.92
C ASP A 76 -7.42 -7.02 -3.90
N ALA A 77 -7.37 -6.23 -2.82
CA ALA A 77 -6.45 -5.11 -2.66
C ALA A 77 -5.35 -5.44 -1.63
N TYR A 78 -4.08 -5.27 -2.04
CA TYR A 78 -2.92 -5.67 -1.24
C TYR A 78 -2.06 -4.47 -0.89
N PHE A 79 -1.70 -4.35 0.39
CA PHE A 79 -1.02 -3.21 0.97
C PHE A 79 0.28 -3.63 1.65
N SER A 80 1.22 -2.69 1.73
CA SER A 80 2.49 -2.89 2.41
C SER A 80 2.81 -1.74 3.34
N GLN A 81 3.31 -2.08 4.52
CA GLN A 81 3.84 -1.11 5.48
C GLN A 81 5.02 -0.32 4.89
N ASN A 82 5.74 -0.91 3.93
CA ASN A 82 6.89 -0.30 3.24
C ASN A 82 6.49 0.67 2.11
N ARG A 83 5.18 0.93 1.93
CA ARG A 83 4.54 1.91 1.02
C ARG A 83 4.73 1.69 -0.49
N SER A 84 5.83 1.09 -0.94
CA SER A 84 6.08 0.78 -2.35
C SER A 84 6.43 -0.70 -2.54
N LEU A 85 6.05 -1.26 -3.69
CA LEU A 85 6.38 -2.64 -4.05
C LEU A 85 7.89 -2.90 -3.99
N LYS A 86 8.68 -1.91 -4.45
CA LYS A 86 10.15 -1.96 -4.41
C LYS A 86 10.68 -2.13 -2.99
N ASN A 87 10.31 -1.24 -2.07
CA ASN A 87 10.79 -1.32 -0.69
C ASN A 87 10.30 -2.59 0.00
N THR A 88 9.10 -3.05 -0.36
CA THR A 88 8.54 -4.31 0.15
C THR A 88 9.38 -5.51 -0.25
N ILE A 89 9.79 -5.59 -1.52
CA ILE A 89 10.63 -6.69 -2.01
C ILE A 89 12.00 -6.65 -1.35
N VAL A 90 12.64 -5.47 -1.27
CA VAL A 90 13.93 -5.32 -0.58
C VAL A 90 13.82 -5.77 0.87
N PHE A 91 12.77 -5.35 1.59
CA PHE A 91 12.52 -5.77 2.97
C PHE A 91 12.37 -7.28 3.13
N ILE A 92 11.58 -7.92 2.26
CA ILE A 92 11.32 -9.37 2.34
C ILE A 92 12.57 -10.17 1.97
N VAL A 93 13.31 -9.78 0.93
CA VAL A 93 14.54 -10.45 0.50
C VAL A 93 15.63 -10.35 1.57
N ASN A 94 15.84 -9.17 2.14
CA ASN A 94 16.88 -8.96 3.16
C ASN A 94 16.62 -9.66 4.50
N ARG A 95 15.40 -10.18 4.70
CA ARG A 95 15.07 -11.02 5.86
C ARG A 95 15.29 -12.51 5.61
N SER A 96 15.58 -12.91 4.38
CA SER A 96 15.94 -14.28 4.04
C SER A 96 17.45 -14.43 4.04
N SER A 97 17.97 -15.34 4.86
CA SER A 97 19.41 -15.63 4.92
C SER A 97 19.96 -16.18 3.60
N SER A 98 19.15 -16.91 2.84
CA SER A 98 19.52 -17.51 1.55
C SER A 98 19.01 -16.70 0.35
N GLY A 99 18.45 -15.51 0.57
CA GLY A 99 17.70 -14.79 -0.47
C GLY A 99 16.39 -15.49 -0.84
N LEU A 100 15.76 -15.04 -1.93
CA LEU A 100 14.49 -15.60 -2.42
C LEU A 100 14.48 -15.68 -3.94
N SER A 101 13.95 -16.78 -4.45
CA SER A 101 13.63 -16.92 -5.87
C SER A 101 12.45 -16.02 -6.26
N GLY A 102 12.36 -15.72 -7.55
CA GLY A 102 11.27 -14.90 -8.08
C GLY A 102 9.88 -15.47 -7.82
N SER A 103 9.72 -16.80 -7.83
CA SER A 103 8.47 -17.48 -7.47
C SER A 103 8.14 -17.31 -6.00
N GLN A 104 9.09 -17.53 -5.08
CA GLN A 104 8.89 -17.32 -3.65
C GLN A 104 8.47 -15.88 -3.33
N ILE A 105 9.09 -14.89 -3.98
CA ILE A 105 8.68 -13.49 -3.84
C ILE A 105 7.24 -13.29 -4.34
N GLY A 106 6.89 -13.90 -5.47
CA GLY A 106 5.54 -13.86 -6.03
C GLY A 106 4.49 -14.48 -5.12
N ASP A 107 4.79 -15.62 -4.50
CA ASP A 107 3.91 -16.31 -3.56
C ASP A 107 3.66 -15.47 -2.31
N ILE A 108 4.70 -14.86 -1.75
CA ILE A 108 4.60 -13.96 -0.58
C ILE A 108 3.75 -12.72 -0.92
N LEU A 109 3.99 -12.11 -2.08
CA LEU A 109 3.27 -10.92 -2.53
C LEU A 109 1.90 -11.21 -3.16
N LYS A 110 1.56 -12.49 -3.38
CA LYS A 110 0.39 -12.93 -4.14
C LYS A 110 0.31 -12.28 -5.53
N LEU A 111 1.46 -12.07 -6.17
CA LEU A 111 1.61 -11.50 -7.50
C LEU A 111 2.32 -12.47 -8.43
N SER A 112 1.95 -12.44 -9.71
CA SER A 112 2.74 -13.14 -10.72
C SER A 112 4.16 -12.55 -10.78
N PRO A 113 5.22 -13.36 -10.70
CA PRO A 113 6.59 -12.87 -10.79
C PRO A 113 6.84 -12.06 -12.08
N ARG A 114 6.14 -12.40 -13.17
CA ARG A 114 6.21 -11.68 -14.45
C ARG A 114 5.76 -10.22 -14.33
N SER A 115 4.83 -9.91 -13.44
CA SER A 115 4.27 -8.56 -13.32
C SER A 115 5.23 -7.57 -12.65
N PHE A 116 6.29 -8.04 -11.98
CA PHE A 116 7.13 -7.14 -11.18
C PHE A 116 8.63 -7.41 -11.31
N LEU A 117 9.10 -8.63 -11.59
CA LEU A 117 10.53 -8.97 -11.57
C LEU A 117 11.40 -8.14 -12.52
N HIS A 118 10.85 -7.71 -13.67
CA HIS A 118 11.61 -6.92 -14.64
C HIS A 118 12.03 -5.55 -14.08
N HIS A 119 11.27 -4.99 -13.14
CA HIS A 119 11.61 -3.74 -12.44
C HIS A 119 12.80 -3.88 -11.47
N PHE A 120 13.15 -5.11 -11.07
CA PHE A 120 14.11 -5.36 -9.99
C PHE A 120 15.47 -5.90 -10.45
N ARG A 121 15.77 -5.86 -11.76
CA ARG A 121 17.08 -6.29 -12.29
C ARG A 121 18.26 -5.48 -11.74
N ARG A 122 18.04 -4.20 -11.42
CA ARG A 122 19.06 -3.27 -10.90
C ARG A 122 18.44 -2.46 -9.77
N THR A 123 18.25 -3.08 -8.62
CA THR A 123 17.65 -2.41 -7.44
C THR A 123 18.66 -2.32 -6.31
N PRO A 124 19.02 -1.11 -5.86
CA PRO A 124 19.87 -0.95 -4.68
C PRO A 124 19.32 -1.76 -3.50
N GLY A 125 20.19 -2.50 -2.83
CA GLY A 125 19.85 -3.32 -1.66
C GLY A 125 19.51 -4.79 -1.97
N ILE A 126 19.36 -5.18 -3.24
CA ILE A 126 19.23 -6.59 -3.66
C ILE A 126 19.97 -6.83 -4.97
N GLN A 127 20.50 -8.03 -5.17
CA GLN A 127 21.10 -8.45 -6.44
C GLN A 127 20.53 -9.78 -6.89
N ARG A 128 20.58 -10.02 -8.20
CA ARG A 128 20.10 -11.28 -8.78
C ARG A 128 21.28 -12.19 -9.05
N GLU A 129 21.22 -13.39 -8.51
CA GLU A 129 22.22 -14.44 -8.74
C GLU A 129 21.61 -15.59 -9.56
N LYS A 130 22.43 -16.20 -10.40
CA LYS A 130 22.06 -17.41 -11.13
C LYS A 130 22.67 -18.58 -10.37
N HIS A 131 21.84 -19.44 -9.81
CA HIS A 131 22.29 -20.75 -9.34
C HIS A 131 22.51 -21.62 -10.58
N GLY A 132 23.77 -22.02 -10.78
CA GLY A 132 24.19 -22.97 -11.80
C GLY A 132 24.17 -24.39 -11.24
#